data_AF-C6C5L2-F1
#
_entry.id   AF-C6C5L2-F1
#
_cell.length_a   1.000
_cell.length_b   1.000
_cell.length_c   1.000
_cell.angle_alpha   90.00
_cell.angle_beta   90.00
_cell.angle_gamma   90.00
#
_symmetry.space_group_name_H-M   'P 1'
#
loop_
_entity.id
_entity.type
_entity.pdbx_description
1 polymer ?
#
loop_
_entity_poly.entity_id
_entity_poly.type
_entity_poly.pdbx_seq_one_letter_code
_entity_poly.pdbx_strand_id
1 'polypeptide(L)'
;MNKFRVAELPDFLKVKKLNELRHSMQAEIIPPISDIKIKTLDIDELLATTGIDTSIEDIKVNQDNTFDYNNKKVILHIRDVNTYGKEITLPKYHLANCRTLQGMWRRNRSGRYVVATRSDGLFIIKHLDASGTEWETKETRLNVCKSCLETLNWKGYSSKSYQERMTIFNQFSLKEFFEKYPNSKTTYRAEHTDISAPTNTYSNDFNTISKQYRESIHWHCEQCGINLKEKNLNKYLHVHHRDGQKNNNQRSNLQALCIECHSKQDNHGHMNSHHDLAIFLTLKEAL
;
A
#
# COMPACT_ATOMS: atom_id res chain seq x y z
N MET A 1 12.64 26.95 -8.39
CA MET A 1 12.37 25.50 -8.51
C MET A 1 13.70 24.78 -8.64
N ASN A 2 14.20 24.16 -7.56
CA ASN A 2 15.43 23.39 -7.59
C ASN A 2 15.16 22.06 -8.32
N LYS A 3 15.75 21.91 -9.52
CA LYS A 3 15.87 20.61 -10.18
C LYS A 3 16.81 19.75 -9.35
N PHE A 4 16.29 18.75 -8.66
CA PHE A 4 17.10 17.67 -8.14
C PHE A 4 17.77 16.99 -9.34
N ARG A 5 19.10 17.11 -9.46
CA ARG A 5 19.88 16.26 -10.36
C ARG A 5 19.82 14.86 -9.80
N VAL A 6 19.09 13.97 -10.46
CA VAL A 6 19.26 12.53 -10.25
C VAL A 6 20.70 12.24 -10.67
N ALA A 7 21.57 11.94 -9.72
CA ALA A 7 22.91 11.48 -10.06
C ALA A 7 22.74 10.13 -10.76
N GLU A 8 23.11 10.06 -12.04
CA GLU A 8 23.18 8.79 -12.75
C GLU A 8 24.13 7.87 -11.98
N LEU A 9 23.71 6.63 -11.74
CA LEU A 9 24.55 5.65 -11.07
C LEU A 9 25.84 5.45 -11.87
N PRO A 10 27.01 5.34 -11.19
CA PRO A 10 28.27 5.09 -11.88
C PRO A 10 28.22 3.82 -12.72
N ASP A 11 28.59 3.95 -13.98
CA ASP A 11 28.78 2.81 -14.86
C ASP A 11 30.10 2.10 -14.51
N PHE A 12 29.99 1.07 -13.68
CA PHE A 12 31.15 0.31 -13.20
C PHE A 12 31.91 -0.43 -14.31
N LEU A 13 31.30 -0.62 -15.49
CA LEU A 13 32.00 -1.17 -16.66
C LEU A 13 33.04 -0.20 -17.23
N LYS A 14 32.97 1.10 -16.88
CA LYS A 14 33.97 2.11 -17.27
C LYS A 14 35.10 2.27 -16.25
N VAL A 15 35.02 1.61 -15.10
CA VAL A 15 36.01 1.75 -14.03
C VAL A 15 37.19 0.78 -14.26
N LYS A 16 38.32 1.33 -14.71
CA LYS A 16 39.54 0.58 -15.08
C LYS A 16 39.96 -0.47 -14.03
N LYS A 17 40.04 -0.06 -12.75
CA LYS A 17 40.49 -0.93 -11.66
C LYS A 17 39.60 -2.16 -11.46
N LEU A 18 38.29 -2.03 -11.66
CA LEU A 18 37.35 -3.14 -11.53
C LEU A 18 37.45 -4.10 -12.72
N ASN A 19 37.70 -3.58 -13.92
CA ASN A 19 37.92 -4.41 -15.11
C ASN A 19 39.22 -5.21 -15.03
N GLU A 20 40.31 -4.60 -14.56
CA GLU A 20 41.58 -5.29 -14.31
C GLU A 20 41.40 -6.44 -13.31
N LEU A 21 40.69 -6.19 -12.21
CA LEU A 21 40.37 -7.21 -11.22
C LEU A 21 39.54 -8.34 -11.82
N ARG A 22 38.47 -8.03 -12.56
CA ARG A 22 37.63 -9.02 -13.24
C ARG A 22 38.46 -9.91 -14.17
N HIS A 23 39.36 -9.33 -14.97
CA HIS A 23 40.26 -10.07 -15.83
C HIS A 23 41.19 -11.00 -15.05
N SER A 24 41.78 -10.52 -13.95
CA SER A 24 42.66 -11.34 -13.09
C SER A 24 41.92 -12.53 -12.47
N MET A 25 40.62 -12.36 -12.18
CA MET A 25 39.75 -13.41 -11.67
C MET A 25 39.21 -14.35 -12.75
N GLN A 26 39.55 -14.11 -14.03
CA GLN A 26 39.01 -14.84 -15.17
C GLN A 26 37.47 -14.85 -15.22
N ALA A 27 36.84 -13.80 -14.66
CA ALA A 27 35.39 -13.70 -14.58
C ALA A 27 34.82 -13.12 -15.88
N GLU A 28 33.78 -13.76 -16.43
CA GLU A 28 33.11 -13.30 -17.65
C GLU A 28 32.26 -12.05 -17.40
N ILE A 29 32.09 -11.20 -18.43
CA ILE A 29 31.09 -10.13 -18.37
C ILE A 29 29.73 -10.75 -18.70
N ILE A 30 28.87 -10.80 -17.69
CA ILE A 30 27.48 -11.20 -17.89
C ILE A 30 26.75 -9.99 -18.52
N PRO A 31 26.05 -10.16 -19.66
CA PRO A 31 25.28 -9.08 -20.25
C PRO A 31 24.26 -8.52 -19.24
N PRO A 32 23.83 -7.26 -19.40
CA PRO A 32 22.78 -6.70 -18.56
C PRO A 32 21.60 -7.67 -18.57
N ILE A 33 21.17 -8.13 -17.39
CA ILE A 33 20.06 -9.07 -17.29
C ILE A 33 18.83 -8.31 -17.81
N SER A 34 18.44 -8.59 -19.05
CA SER A 34 17.42 -7.84 -19.79
C SER A 34 16.05 -7.92 -19.13
N ASP A 35 15.83 -8.97 -18.34
CA ASP A 35 14.64 -9.19 -17.56
C ASP A 35 15.00 -9.74 -16.18
N ILE A 36 15.60 -8.91 -15.31
CA ILE A 36 15.45 -9.23 -13.89
C ILE A 36 13.99 -8.96 -13.58
N LYS A 37 13.17 -10.02 -13.55
CA LYS A 37 11.90 -10.01 -12.84
C LYS A 37 12.21 -9.87 -11.36
N ILE A 38 12.65 -8.69 -10.94
CA ILE A 38 12.71 -8.32 -9.53
C ILE A 38 11.25 -8.38 -9.11
N LYS A 39 10.85 -9.45 -8.41
CA LYS A 39 9.58 -9.45 -7.70
C LYS A 39 9.68 -8.24 -6.79
N THR A 40 8.91 -7.20 -7.09
CA THR A 40 8.83 -6.00 -6.23
C THR A 40 8.59 -6.51 -4.82
N LEU A 41 9.48 -6.16 -3.90
CA LEU A 41 9.36 -6.59 -2.51
C LEU A 41 8.00 -6.10 -2.02
N ASP A 42 7.08 -7.03 -1.84
CA ASP A 42 5.78 -6.70 -1.29
C ASP A 42 5.95 -6.56 0.22
N ILE A 43 6.12 -5.31 0.64
CA ILE A 43 6.25 -4.93 2.05
C ILE A 43 5.03 -5.46 2.83
N ASP A 44 3.86 -5.56 2.20
CA ASP A 44 2.64 -6.02 2.85
C ASP A 44 2.68 -7.53 3.06
N GLU A 45 3.16 -8.29 2.08
CA GLU A 45 3.42 -9.73 2.20
C GLU A 45 4.41 -10.02 3.33
N LEU A 46 5.51 -9.26 3.42
CA LEU A 46 6.53 -9.42 4.47
C LEU A 46 6.01 -9.03 5.86
N LEU A 47 5.33 -7.89 5.98
CA LEU A 47 4.72 -7.47 7.25
C LEU A 47 3.67 -8.46 7.75
N ALA A 48 2.92 -9.09 6.84
CA ALA A 48 1.90 -10.09 7.16
C ALA A 48 2.47 -11.48 7.48
N THR A 49 3.75 -11.74 7.17
CA THR A 49 4.40 -13.05 7.36
C THR A 49 5.58 -12.97 8.33
N THR A 50 6.81 -12.81 7.86
CA THR A 50 8.02 -12.86 8.69
C THR A 50 8.23 -11.61 9.54
N GLY A 51 7.56 -10.51 9.17
CA GLY A 51 7.92 -9.18 9.63
C GLY A 51 9.18 -8.65 8.95
N ILE A 52 9.48 -7.38 9.19
CA ILE A 52 10.62 -6.66 8.61
C ILE A 52 11.54 -6.18 9.74
N ASP A 53 12.83 -6.46 9.58
CA ASP A 53 13.89 -5.81 10.36
C ASP A 53 13.99 -4.35 9.89
N THR A 54 13.65 -3.39 10.75
CA THR A 54 13.67 -1.96 10.40
C THR A 54 14.28 -1.15 11.54
N SER A 55 14.79 0.05 11.21
CA SER A 55 15.29 0.97 12.22
C SER A 55 14.14 1.44 13.09
N ILE A 56 14.42 1.64 14.39
CA ILE A 56 13.45 2.22 15.32
C ILE A 56 13.07 3.65 14.90
N GLU A 57 13.96 4.34 14.20
CA GLU A 57 13.75 5.69 13.69
C GLU A 57 12.61 5.75 12.66
N ASP A 58 12.35 4.64 11.95
CA ASP A 58 11.27 4.54 10.97
C ASP A 58 9.91 4.22 11.61
N ILE A 59 9.89 3.87 12.90
CA ILE A 59 8.67 3.55 13.66
C ILE A 59 8.13 4.83 14.30
N LYS A 60 6.94 5.23 13.88
CA LYS A 60 6.22 6.37 14.47
C LYS A 60 5.43 5.95 15.70
N VAL A 61 5.69 6.59 16.84
CA VAL A 61 4.83 6.47 18.03
C VAL A 61 3.69 7.48 17.94
N ASN A 62 2.44 7.00 18.04
CA ASN A 62 1.25 7.84 17.99
C ASN A 62 0.85 8.36 19.38
N GLN A 63 -0.08 9.34 19.42
CA GLN A 63 -0.61 9.90 20.66
C GLN A 63 -1.35 8.87 21.54
N ASP A 64 -1.94 7.84 20.93
CA ASP A 64 -2.57 6.71 21.62
C ASP A 64 -1.55 5.65 22.10
N ASN A 65 -0.25 5.96 22.01
CA ASN A 65 0.90 5.11 22.30
C ASN A 65 1.16 3.96 21.33
N THR A 66 0.33 3.74 20.31
CA THR A 66 0.52 2.66 19.34
C THR A 66 1.58 3.00 18.28
N PHE A 67 2.04 2.00 17.54
CA PHE A 67 3.07 2.16 16.50
C PHE A 67 2.50 2.21 15.09
N ASP A 68 3.01 3.13 14.28
CA ASP A 68 2.85 3.10 12.83
C ASP A 68 4.19 2.87 12.14
N TYR A 69 4.15 2.08 11.07
CA TYR A 69 5.23 1.96 10.10
C TYR A 69 4.61 2.01 8.70
N ASN A 70 5.15 2.84 7.82
CA ASN A 70 4.62 3.04 6.46
C ASN A 70 3.08 3.24 6.40
N ASN A 71 2.54 4.14 7.25
CA ASN A 71 1.10 4.44 7.40
C ASN A 71 0.21 3.26 7.85
N LYS A 72 0.80 2.17 8.35
CA LYS A 72 0.10 1.00 8.87
C LYS A 72 0.28 0.86 10.36
N LYS A 73 -0.78 0.45 11.07
CA LYS A 73 -0.66 0.03 12.48
C LYS A 73 0.16 -1.24 12.52
N VAL A 74 1.19 -1.26 13.34
CA VAL A 74 2.11 -2.39 13.45
C VAL A 74 2.32 -2.83 14.89
N ILE A 75 2.86 -4.04 15.02
CA ILE A 75 3.30 -4.62 16.28
C ILE A 75 4.79 -4.93 16.21
N LEU A 76 5.44 -4.98 17.37
CA LEU A 76 6.86 -5.29 17.50
C LEU A 76 7.05 -6.61 18.22
N HIS A 77 7.92 -7.48 17.71
CA HIS A 77 8.30 -8.71 18.40
C HIS A 77 9.78 -9.00 18.23
N ILE A 78 10.31 -9.96 18.99
CA ILE A 78 11.69 -10.44 18.83
C ILE A 78 11.63 -11.78 18.10
N ARG A 79 12.29 -11.85 16.94
CA ARG A 79 12.40 -13.08 16.14
C ARG A 79 13.52 -13.98 16.67
N ASP A 80 14.69 -13.40 16.94
CA ASP A 80 15.89 -14.15 17.25
C ASP A 80 16.13 -14.19 18.77
N VAL A 81 15.95 -15.36 19.36
CA VAL A 81 16.00 -15.58 20.81
C VAL A 81 17.18 -16.45 21.22
N ASN A 82 17.79 -16.10 22.34
CA ASN A 82 18.90 -16.88 22.90
C ASN A 82 18.34 -18.09 23.65
N THR A 83 18.98 -19.23 23.47
CA THR A 83 18.73 -20.46 24.25
C THR A 83 19.56 -20.41 25.55
N TYR A 84 18.93 -20.63 26.71
CA TYR A 84 19.62 -20.73 28.00
C TYR A 84 19.36 -22.12 28.60
N GLY A 85 20.34 -23.02 28.47
CA GLY A 85 20.13 -24.43 28.81
C GLY A 85 19.22 -25.13 27.80
N LYS A 86 18.27 -25.96 28.27
CA LYS A 86 17.33 -26.71 27.40
C LYS A 86 16.00 -26.01 27.14
N GLU A 87 15.73 -24.88 27.81
CA GLU A 87 14.44 -24.20 27.74
C GLU A 87 14.55 -22.84 27.03
N ILE A 88 13.56 -22.53 26.20
CA ILE A 88 13.47 -21.26 25.49
C ILE A 88 12.41 -20.41 26.18
N THR A 89 12.85 -19.26 26.69
CA THR A 89 11.90 -18.26 27.21
C THR A 89 11.32 -17.49 26.03
N LEU A 90 10.05 -17.78 25.69
CA LEU A 90 9.37 -17.11 24.60
C LEU A 90 9.17 -15.61 24.88
N PRO A 91 9.48 -14.74 23.91
CA PRO A 91 9.31 -13.31 24.05
C PRO A 91 7.83 -12.94 24.10
N LYS A 92 7.58 -11.64 24.25
CA LYS A 92 6.24 -11.07 24.18
C LYS A 92 6.25 -10.06 23.04
N TYR A 93 5.13 -9.93 22.32
CA TYR A 93 4.98 -8.87 21.34
C TYR A 93 4.45 -7.58 22.01
N HIS A 94 4.74 -6.45 21.38
CA HIS A 94 4.43 -5.12 21.85
C HIS A 94 3.51 -4.42 20.85
N LEU A 95 2.46 -3.78 21.38
CA LEU A 95 1.45 -3.04 20.63
C LEU A 95 1.64 -1.51 20.72
N ALA A 96 2.38 -1.09 21.75
CA ALA A 96 2.49 0.29 22.18
C ALA A 96 3.85 0.57 22.82
N ASN A 97 4.23 1.84 22.88
CA ASN A 97 5.45 2.36 23.49
C ASN A 97 5.44 2.25 25.02
N CYS A 98 5.37 1.01 25.52
CA CYS A 98 5.20 0.70 26.92
C CYS A 98 6.52 0.76 27.70
N ARG A 99 6.43 0.85 29.03
CA ARG A 99 7.60 0.90 29.94
C ARG A 99 8.64 -0.20 29.70
N THR A 100 8.20 -1.42 29.36
CA THR A 100 9.10 -2.55 29.11
C THR A 100 9.92 -2.31 27.85
N LEU A 101 9.28 -1.85 26.78
CA LEU A 101 9.95 -1.57 25.51
C LEU A 101 10.89 -0.36 25.64
N GLN A 102 10.43 0.71 26.28
CA GLN A 102 11.27 1.87 26.60
C GLN A 102 12.52 1.46 27.40
N GLY A 103 12.37 0.55 28.36
CA GLY A 103 13.48 -0.01 29.12
C GLY A 103 14.48 -0.81 28.26
N MET A 104 14.01 -1.51 27.22
CA MET A 104 14.89 -2.21 26.27
C MET A 104 15.64 -1.21 25.37
N TRP A 105 14.98 -0.16 24.92
CA TRP A 105 15.60 0.90 24.12
C TRP A 105 16.69 1.66 24.89
N ARG A 106 16.42 2.04 26.15
CA ARG A 106 17.41 2.69 27.03
C ARG A 106 18.67 1.85 27.28
N ARG A 107 18.56 0.53 27.17
CA ARG A 107 19.67 -0.43 27.31
C ARG A 107 20.34 -0.78 25.98
N ASN A 108 20.06 -0.01 24.91
CA ASN A 108 20.56 -0.23 23.57
C ASN A 108 20.24 -1.64 23.01
N ARG A 109 19.04 -2.16 23.33
CA ARG A 109 18.54 -3.47 22.85
C ARG A 109 17.40 -3.34 21.85
N SER A 110 17.28 -2.18 21.24
CA SER A 110 16.23 -1.83 20.30
C SER A 110 16.38 -2.57 18.96
N GLY A 111 17.60 -2.82 18.50
CA GLY A 111 17.88 -3.50 17.22
C GLY A 111 17.50 -4.99 17.15
N ARG A 112 16.84 -5.54 18.17
CA ARG A 112 16.38 -6.94 18.20
C ARG A 112 14.90 -7.10 17.82
N TYR A 113 14.21 -5.98 17.55
CA TYR A 113 12.77 -5.96 17.30
C TYR A 113 12.48 -5.89 15.81
N VAL A 114 11.53 -6.72 15.38
CA VAL A 114 10.96 -6.74 14.03
C VAL A 114 9.55 -6.17 14.04
N VAL A 115 9.21 -5.47 12.96
CA VAL A 115 7.88 -4.89 12.71
C VAL A 115 7.01 -5.89 11.97
N ALA A 116 5.74 -6.03 12.38
CA ALA A 116 4.79 -6.91 11.71
C ALA A 116 3.35 -6.36 11.74
N THR A 117 2.49 -6.84 10.83
CA THR A 117 1.04 -6.54 10.76
C THR A 117 0.17 -7.78 10.95
N ARG A 118 0.77 -8.91 11.36
CA ARG A 118 0.07 -10.18 11.59
C ARG A 118 -1.02 -10.06 12.65
N SER A 119 -2.17 -10.70 12.44
CA SER A 119 -3.31 -10.69 13.36
C SER A 119 -3.65 -12.05 13.99
N ASP A 120 -2.97 -13.12 13.57
CA ASP A 120 -3.18 -14.51 14.01
C ASP A 120 -2.56 -14.85 15.39
N GLY A 121 -1.56 -14.06 15.81
CA GLY A 121 -0.79 -14.27 17.04
C GLY A 121 0.32 -15.30 16.92
N LEU A 122 0.62 -15.75 15.69
CA LEU A 122 1.71 -16.66 15.38
C LEU A 122 2.92 -15.85 14.90
N PHE A 123 4.11 -16.23 15.34
CA PHE A 123 5.35 -15.51 15.03
C PHE A 123 6.47 -16.48 14.76
N ILE A 124 7.34 -16.12 13.83
CA ILE A 124 8.56 -16.88 13.56
C ILE A 124 9.56 -16.60 14.67
N ILE A 125 10.04 -17.67 15.30
CA ILE A 125 11.08 -17.62 16.32
C ILE A 125 12.28 -18.40 15.80
N LYS A 126 13.46 -17.78 15.87
CA LYS A 126 14.74 -18.39 15.56
C LYS A 126 15.55 -18.56 16.84
N HIS A 127 16.03 -19.76 17.09
CA HIS A 127 16.87 -20.07 18.24
C HIS A 127 17.90 -21.13 17.87
N LEU A 128 18.94 -21.30 18.68
CA LEU A 128 19.84 -22.43 18.53
C LEU A 128 19.18 -23.71 19.03
N ASP A 129 19.46 -24.81 18.37
CA ASP A 129 19.07 -26.17 18.76
C ASP A 129 19.65 -26.53 20.15
N ALA A 130 19.26 -27.69 20.68
CA ALA A 130 19.71 -28.13 22.00
C ALA A 130 21.24 -28.33 22.09
N SER A 131 21.93 -28.54 20.95
CA SER A 131 23.39 -28.65 20.90
C SER A 131 24.11 -27.30 20.80
N GLY A 132 23.40 -26.23 20.44
CA GLY A 132 23.97 -24.90 20.27
C GLY A 132 24.69 -24.69 18.93
N THR A 133 24.50 -25.59 17.96
CA THR A 133 25.27 -25.63 16.70
C THR A 133 24.45 -25.23 15.49
N GLU A 134 23.15 -25.50 15.49
CA GLU A 134 22.26 -25.22 14.35
C GLU A 134 21.14 -24.26 14.75
N TRP A 135 20.72 -23.43 13.79
CA TRP A 135 19.58 -22.53 13.98
C TRP A 135 18.28 -23.23 13.61
N GLU A 136 17.39 -23.38 14.59
CA GLU A 136 16.02 -23.82 14.39
C GLU A 136 15.10 -22.61 14.17
N THR A 137 14.17 -22.75 13.22
CA THR A 137 13.13 -21.76 12.96
C THR A 137 11.77 -22.40 13.19
N LYS A 138 10.95 -21.79 14.04
CA LYS A 138 9.63 -22.32 14.40
C LYS A 138 8.59 -21.22 14.47
N GLU A 139 7.43 -21.48 13.89
CA GLU A 139 6.26 -20.63 14.10
C GLU A 139 5.60 -20.96 15.45
N THR A 140 5.47 -19.95 16.32
CA THR A 140 5.03 -20.10 17.71
C THR A 140 4.04 -19.02 18.09
N ARG A 141 3.01 -19.37 18.88
CA ARG A 141 2.11 -18.39 19.47
C ARG A 141 2.80 -17.61 20.58
N LEU A 142 2.86 -16.29 20.43
CA LEU A 142 3.37 -15.40 21.49
C LEU A 142 2.23 -14.76 22.26
N ASN A 143 2.53 -14.32 23.48
CA ASN A 143 1.60 -13.54 24.30
C ASN A 143 1.91 -12.05 24.19
N VAL A 144 0.87 -11.23 24.33
CA VAL A 144 1.00 -9.76 24.41
C VAL A 144 1.85 -9.34 25.63
N CYS A 145 2.59 -8.25 25.53
CA CYS A 145 3.25 -7.65 26.68
C CYS A 145 2.22 -7.06 27.66
N LYS A 146 2.21 -7.52 28.92
CA LYS A 146 1.32 -6.98 29.97
C LYS A 146 1.47 -5.46 30.17
N SER A 147 2.68 -4.93 30.02
CA SER A 147 2.93 -3.48 30.06
C SER A 147 2.26 -2.73 28.90
N CYS A 148 2.08 -3.36 27.73
CA CYS A 148 1.32 -2.75 26.64
C CYS A 148 -0.17 -2.69 26.98
N LEU A 149 -0.74 -3.74 27.59
CA LEU A 149 -2.14 -3.71 28.04
C LEU A 149 -2.38 -2.60 29.06
N GLU A 150 -1.44 -2.40 29.98
CA GLU A 150 -1.45 -1.31 30.97
C GLU A 150 -1.31 0.07 30.32
N THR A 151 -0.38 0.23 29.37
CA THR A 151 -0.14 1.50 28.65
C THR A 151 -1.36 1.92 27.81
N LEU A 152 -2.03 0.95 27.17
CA LEU A 152 -3.22 1.18 26.38
C LEU A 152 -4.51 1.22 27.22
N ASN A 153 -4.41 0.96 28.52
CA ASN A 153 -5.53 0.69 29.42
C ASN A 153 -6.59 -0.25 28.79
N TRP A 154 -6.11 -1.33 28.16
CA TRP A 154 -6.93 -2.21 27.32
C TRP A 154 -8.06 -2.85 28.15
N LYS A 155 -9.33 -2.58 27.81
CA LYS A 155 -10.51 -3.01 28.59
C LYS A 155 -10.42 -2.60 30.08
N GLY A 156 -9.81 -1.45 30.37
CA GLY A 156 -9.61 -0.97 31.73
C GLY A 156 -8.51 -1.69 32.50
N TYR A 157 -7.57 -2.36 31.81
CA TYR A 157 -6.54 -3.23 32.42
C TYR A 157 -5.90 -2.68 33.70
N SER A 158 -5.65 -1.37 33.75
CA SER A 158 -4.90 -0.73 34.84
C SER A 158 -5.71 -0.59 36.13
N SER A 159 -7.04 -0.55 36.07
CA SER A 159 -7.92 -0.42 37.24
C SER A 159 -8.50 -1.74 37.73
N LYS A 160 -8.15 -2.86 37.08
CA LYS A 160 -8.73 -4.19 37.31
C LYS A 160 -7.98 -4.98 38.38
N SER A 161 -8.70 -5.88 39.05
CA SER A 161 -8.09 -6.84 39.99
C SER A 161 -7.12 -7.78 39.29
N TYR A 162 -6.25 -8.47 40.04
CA TYR A 162 -5.29 -9.41 39.45
C TYR A 162 -6.00 -10.51 38.62
N GLN A 163 -7.09 -11.07 39.13
CA GLN A 163 -7.85 -12.11 38.43
C GLN A 163 -8.44 -11.59 37.12
N GLU A 164 -9.09 -10.42 37.15
CA GLU A 164 -9.62 -9.79 35.93
C GLU A 164 -8.52 -9.44 34.92
N ARG A 165 -7.35 -8.96 35.39
CA ARG A 165 -6.18 -8.71 34.53
C ARG A 165 -5.67 -10.00 33.88
N MET A 166 -5.75 -11.13 34.57
CA MET A 166 -5.38 -12.43 33.99
C MET A 166 -6.40 -12.91 32.97
N THR A 167 -7.69 -12.71 33.21
CA THR A 167 -8.73 -12.97 32.22
C THR A 167 -8.52 -12.14 30.95
N ILE A 168 -8.33 -10.82 31.08
CA ILE A 168 -8.09 -9.92 29.93
C ILE A 168 -6.82 -10.33 29.17
N PHE A 169 -5.75 -10.67 29.88
CA PHE A 169 -4.48 -11.09 29.28
C PHE A 169 -4.61 -12.41 28.51
N ASN A 170 -5.24 -13.42 29.10
CA ASN A 170 -5.39 -14.74 28.50
C ASN A 170 -6.35 -14.74 27.30
N GLN A 171 -7.32 -13.83 27.29
CA GLN A 171 -8.31 -13.69 26.22
C GLN A 171 -7.92 -12.66 25.15
N PHE A 172 -6.74 -12.02 25.28
CA PHE A 172 -6.31 -11.01 24.32
C PHE A 172 -6.13 -11.62 22.92
N SER A 173 -6.63 -10.94 21.89
CA SER A 173 -6.40 -11.31 20.49
C SER A 173 -5.94 -10.12 19.66
N LEU A 174 -5.00 -10.36 18.74
CA LEU A 174 -4.54 -9.33 17.80
C LEU A 174 -5.66 -8.94 16.82
N LYS A 175 -6.57 -9.86 16.48
CA LYS A 175 -7.75 -9.55 15.67
C LYS A 175 -8.58 -8.42 16.29
N GLU A 176 -8.97 -8.57 17.57
CA GLU A 176 -9.72 -7.53 18.29
C GLU A 176 -8.92 -6.21 18.40
N PHE A 177 -7.60 -6.32 18.59
CA PHE A 177 -6.72 -5.15 18.61
C PHE A 177 -6.77 -4.39 17.27
N PHE A 178 -6.63 -5.07 16.13
CA PHE A 178 -6.65 -4.42 14.81
C PHE A 178 -8.06 -3.98 14.37
N GLU A 179 -9.13 -4.56 14.92
CA GLU A 179 -10.48 -4.02 14.76
C GLU A 179 -10.62 -2.65 15.45
N LYS A 180 -10.05 -2.48 16.64
CA LYS A 180 -10.02 -1.20 17.36
C LYS A 180 -9.00 -0.21 16.80
N TYR A 181 -7.85 -0.71 16.34
CA TYR A 181 -6.74 0.07 15.79
C TYR A 181 -6.41 -0.43 14.38
N PRO A 182 -7.15 0.02 13.34
CA PRO A 182 -6.99 -0.47 11.99
C PRO A 182 -5.55 -0.37 11.48
N ASN A 183 -5.11 -1.46 10.86
CA ASN A 183 -3.81 -1.65 10.21
C ASN A 183 -3.60 -0.81 8.95
N SER A 184 -4.61 -0.06 8.51
CA SER A 184 -4.45 1.02 7.53
C SER A 184 -5.12 2.30 8.02
N LYS A 185 -4.42 3.43 7.89
CA LYS A 185 -5.03 4.76 8.01
C LYS A 185 -5.89 5.14 6.80
N THR A 186 -5.91 4.34 5.73
CA THR A 186 -6.80 4.57 4.60
C THR A 186 -8.23 4.26 5.02
N THR A 187 -9.03 5.31 5.18
CA THR A 187 -10.50 5.21 5.22
C THR A 187 -11.08 4.73 3.88
N TYR A 188 -10.25 4.65 2.83
CA TYR A 188 -10.60 4.03 1.56
C TYR A 188 -10.86 2.54 1.76
N ARG A 189 -12.15 2.21 1.85
CA ARG A 189 -12.66 0.86 1.67
C ARG A 189 -13.05 0.78 0.20
N ALA A 190 -12.33 -0.03 -0.58
CA ALA A 190 -12.77 -0.31 -1.94
C ALA A 190 -14.21 -0.85 -1.88
N GLU A 191 -15.12 -0.25 -2.63
CA GLU A 191 -16.54 -0.65 -2.68
C GLU A 191 -16.70 -2.08 -3.23
N HIS A 192 -15.68 -2.55 -3.95
CA HIS A 192 -15.65 -3.85 -4.59
C HIS A 192 -14.31 -4.57 -4.34
N THR A 193 -14.35 -5.90 -4.30
CA THR A 193 -13.16 -6.78 -4.32
C THR A 193 -12.78 -7.11 -5.75
N ASP A 194 -11.66 -7.79 -5.94
CA ASP A 194 -11.24 -8.40 -7.21
C ASP A 194 -12.30 -9.35 -7.80
N ILE A 195 -13.14 -9.95 -6.96
CA ILE A 195 -14.23 -10.85 -7.36
C ILE A 195 -15.55 -10.10 -7.58
N SER A 196 -15.86 -9.07 -6.79
CA SER A 196 -17.15 -8.37 -6.83
C SER A 196 -17.16 -7.08 -7.66
N ALA A 197 -16.01 -6.68 -8.21
CA ALA A 197 -15.91 -5.51 -9.08
C ALA A 197 -16.68 -5.74 -10.37
N PRO A 198 -17.65 -4.87 -10.71
CA PRO A 198 -18.32 -4.94 -11.99
C PRO A 198 -17.33 -4.68 -13.14
N THR A 199 -17.51 -5.37 -14.26
CA THR A 199 -16.69 -5.15 -15.44
C THR A 199 -16.80 -3.69 -15.91
N ASN A 200 -15.67 -3.01 -16.04
CA ASN A 200 -15.61 -1.63 -16.55
C ASN A 200 -15.76 -1.60 -18.08
N THR A 201 -16.92 -2.04 -18.55
CA THR A 201 -17.36 -2.02 -19.95
C THR A 201 -18.64 -1.21 -20.09
N TYR A 202 -18.85 -0.62 -21.27
CA TYR A 202 -20.11 0.05 -21.56
C TYR A 202 -21.28 -0.91 -21.44
N SER A 203 -22.39 -0.45 -20.86
CA SER A 203 -23.63 -1.21 -20.86
C SER A 203 -24.17 -1.36 -22.29
N ASN A 204 -24.94 -2.42 -22.53
CA ASN A 204 -25.50 -2.70 -23.87
C ASN A 204 -26.39 -1.57 -24.41
N ASP A 205 -26.99 -0.78 -23.52
CA ASP A 205 -27.85 0.36 -23.81
C ASP A 205 -27.12 1.72 -23.78
N PHE A 206 -25.79 1.74 -23.62
CA PHE A 206 -25.03 2.99 -23.46
C PHE A 206 -25.24 3.97 -24.63
N ASN A 207 -25.43 3.48 -25.86
CA ASN A 207 -25.73 4.34 -27.01
C ASN A 207 -27.04 5.13 -26.81
N THR A 208 -28.05 4.51 -26.21
CA THR A 208 -29.33 5.15 -25.86
C THR A 208 -29.14 6.16 -24.75
N ILE A 209 -28.45 5.77 -23.67
CA ILE A 209 -28.16 6.62 -22.51
C ILE A 209 -27.36 7.86 -22.94
N SER A 210 -26.31 7.67 -23.73
CA SER A 210 -25.45 8.74 -24.24
C SER A 210 -26.24 9.73 -25.10
N LYS A 211 -27.14 9.25 -25.96
CA LYS A 211 -28.00 10.11 -26.77
C LYS A 211 -28.97 10.90 -25.90
N GLN A 212 -29.69 10.23 -24.99
CA GLN A 212 -30.65 10.88 -24.09
C GLN A 212 -29.98 11.93 -23.20
N TYR A 213 -28.77 11.63 -22.69
CA TYR A 213 -28.01 12.58 -21.89
C TYR A 213 -27.67 13.84 -22.69
N ARG A 214 -27.10 13.69 -23.90
CA ARG A 214 -26.77 14.81 -24.80
C ARG A 214 -28.00 15.63 -25.22
N GLU A 215 -29.15 14.98 -25.43
CA GLU A 215 -30.41 15.68 -25.68
C GLU A 215 -30.85 16.50 -24.46
N SER A 216 -30.69 15.96 -23.24
CA SER A 216 -31.08 16.63 -22.00
C SER A 216 -30.27 17.90 -21.68
N ILE A 217 -29.06 18.01 -22.22
CA ILE A 217 -28.20 19.19 -22.11
C ILE A 217 -28.19 20.02 -23.41
N HIS A 218 -29.19 19.81 -24.27
CA HIS A 218 -29.41 20.54 -25.51
C HIS A 218 -28.23 20.52 -26.48
N TRP A 219 -27.45 19.44 -26.49
CA TRP A 219 -26.25 19.27 -27.33
C TRP A 219 -25.15 20.32 -27.12
N HIS A 220 -25.06 20.94 -25.94
CA HIS A 220 -23.98 21.86 -25.60
C HIS A 220 -22.81 21.13 -24.94
N CYS A 221 -21.57 21.53 -25.22
CA CYS A 221 -20.45 21.10 -24.40
C CYS A 221 -20.58 21.71 -23.01
N GLU A 222 -20.63 20.88 -21.96
CA GLU A 222 -20.77 21.35 -20.57
C GLU A 222 -19.48 22.00 -20.03
N GLN A 223 -18.37 21.98 -20.79
CA GLN A 223 -17.12 22.64 -20.41
C GLN A 223 -16.89 23.97 -21.13
N CYS A 224 -17.12 24.05 -22.44
CA CYS A 224 -16.85 25.27 -23.23
C CYS A 224 -18.10 25.93 -23.80
N GLY A 225 -19.28 25.32 -23.64
CA GLY A 225 -20.55 25.87 -24.10
C GLY A 225 -20.83 25.76 -25.60
N ILE A 226 -19.93 25.20 -26.42
CA ILE A 226 -20.17 25.10 -27.86
C ILE A 226 -21.42 24.28 -28.16
N ASN A 227 -22.27 24.79 -29.05
CA ASN A 227 -23.51 24.15 -29.46
C ASN A 227 -23.27 23.21 -30.64
N LEU A 228 -23.58 21.92 -30.47
CA LEU A 228 -23.40 20.87 -31.47
C LEU A 228 -24.71 20.18 -31.82
N LYS A 229 -25.84 20.88 -31.77
CA LYS A 229 -27.19 20.35 -32.02
C LYS A 229 -27.46 19.93 -33.47
N GLU A 230 -26.73 20.50 -34.43
CA GLU A 230 -26.91 20.16 -35.83
C GLU A 230 -26.49 18.71 -36.10
N LYS A 231 -27.24 18.01 -36.96
CA LYS A 231 -27.10 16.55 -37.14
C LYS A 231 -25.70 16.12 -37.59
N ASN A 232 -25.04 16.94 -38.41
CA ASN A 232 -23.65 16.76 -38.87
C ASN A 232 -22.61 17.03 -37.76
N LEU A 233 -22.96 17.79 -36.72
CA LEU A 233 -22.10 18.17 -35.61
C LEU A 233 -22.25 17.27 -34.37
N ASN A 234 -23.41 16.62 -34.22
CA ASN A 234 -23.72 15.69 -33.12
C ASN A 234 -22.62 14.67 -32.81
N LYS A 235 -21.89 14.21 -33.83
CA LYS A 235 -20.81 13.22 -33.69
C LYS A 235 -19.60 13.75 -32.91
N TYR A 236 -19.43 15.06 -32.81
CA TYR A 236 -18.33 15.69 -32.08
C TYR A 236 -18.63 15.93 -30.60
N LEU A 237 -19.85 15.63 -30.14
CA LEU A 237 -20.24 15.70 -28.73
C LEU A 237 -20.25 14.30 -28.13
N HIS A 238 -19.36 14.04 -27.19
CA HIS A 238 -19.19 12.75 -26.52
C HIS A 238 -19.73 12.80 -25.10
N VAL A 239 -20.04 11.65 -24.52
CA VAL A 239 -20.34 11.51 -23.09
C VAL A 239 -19.12 10.91 -22.40
N HIS A 240 -18.63 11.63 -21.40
CA HIS A 240 -17.50 11.28 -20.55
C HIS A 240 -18.00 10.84 -19.17
N HIS A 241 -17.45 9.74 -18.65
CA HIS A 241 -17.68 9.27 -17.27
C HIS A 241 -16.64 9.91 -16.36
N ARG A 242 -17.08 10.80 -15.46
CA ARG A 242 -16.20 11.60 -14.60
C ARG A 242 -15.30 10.75 -13.69
N ASP A 243 -15.78 9.59 -13.27
CA ASP A 243 -15.04 8.63 -12.44
C ASP A 243 -14.21 7.60 -13.24
N GLY A 244 -14.26 7.64 -14.58
CA GLY A 244 -13.61 6.66 -15.45
C GLY A 244 -14.25 5.27 -15.48
N GLN A 245 -15.42 5.08 -14.86
CA GLN A 245 -16.16 3.82 -14.82
C GLN A 245 -17.28 3.81 -15.87
N LYS A 246 -17.05 3.13 -17.00
CA LYS A 246 -17.94 3.03 -18.18
C LYS A 246 -19.28 2.38 -17.88
N ASN A 247 -19.36 1.61 -16.80
CA ASN A 247 -20.58 0.98 -16.30
C ASN A 247 -21.40 1.90 -15.38
N ASN A 248 -20.83 3.00 -14.88
CA ASN A 248 -21.52 3.93 -13.99
C ASN A 248 -22.30 5.00 -14.77
N ASN A 249 -23.50 4.64 -15.23
CA ASN A 249 -24.37 5.52 -16.03
C ASN A 249 -25.22 6.51 -15.20
N GLN A 250 -24.89 6.74 -13.92
CA GLN A 250 -25.59 7.74 -13.11
C GLN A 250 -25.46 9.11 -13.76
N ARG A 251 -26.57 9.86 -13.87
CA ARG A 251 -26.60 11.16 -14.57
C ARG A 251 -25.58 12.16 -14.01
N SER A 252 -25.33 12.11 -12.70
CA SER A 252 -24.32 12.94 -12.02
C SER A 252 -22.88 12.59 -12.40
N ASN A 253 -22.63 11.36 -12.86
CA ASN A 253 -21.31 10.88 -13.29
C ASN A 253 -21.05 11.13 -14.79
N LEU A 254 -22.09 11.41 -15.57
CA LEU A 254 -21.95 11.73 -16.99
C LEU A 254 -21.59 13.21 -17.18
N GLN A 255 -20.90 13.50 -18.28
CA GLN A 255 -20.62 14.86 -18.75
C GLN A 255 -20.54 14.88 -20.28
N ALA A 256 -21.24 15.81 -20.93
CA ALA A 256 -21.20 16.01 -22.36
C ALA A 256 -20.05 16.96 -22.72
N LEU A 257 -19.05 16.44 -23.44
CA LEU A 257 -17.87 17.19 -23.84
C LEU A 257 -17.70 17.15 -25.36
N CYS A 258 -17.37 18.29 -25.97
CA CYS A 258 -16.91 18.27 -27.36
C CYS A 258 -15.59 17.48 -27.45
N ILE A 259 -15.29 16.94 -28.62
CA ILE A 259 -14.11 16.08 -28.84
C ILE A 259 -12.79 16.74 -28.39
N GLU A 260 -12.67 18.07 -28.51
CA GLU A 260 -11.51 18.83 -28.01
C GLU A 260 -11.47 18.93 -26.48
N CYS A 261 -12.60 19.25 -25.82
CA CYS A 261 -12.64 19.27 -24.36
C CYS A 261 -12.46 17.88 -23.76
N HIS A 262 -12.94 16.85 -24.46
CA HIS A 262 -12.79 15.46 -24.07
C HIS A 262 -11.35 14.99 -24.19
N SER A 263 -10.63 15.35 -25.27
CA SER A 263 -9.22 14.96 -25.44
C SER A 263 -8.28 15.57 -24.39
N LYS A 264 -8.71 16.65 -23.73
CA LYS A 264 -8.01 17.32 -22.63
C LYS A 264 -8.30 16.73 -21.24
N GLN A 265 -9.21 15.76 -21.12
CA GLN A 265 -9.44 15.06 -19.84
C GLN A 265 -8.30 14.10 -19.51
N ASP A 266 -8.07 13.87 -18.21
CA ASP A 266 -7.02 12.97 -17.74
C ASP A 266 -7.15 11.57 -18.36
N ASN A 267 -6.02 10.96 -18.73
CA ASN A 267 -5.92 9.65 -19.41
C ASN A 267 -6.57 9.55 -20.81
N HIS A 268 -6.94 10.67 -21.46
CA HIS A 268 -7.52 10.69 -22.82
C HIS A 268 -6.55 11.16 -23.90
N GLY A 269 -5.23 11.13 -23.64
CA GLY A 269 -4.20 11.58 -24.59
C GLY A 269 -4.19 10.84 -25.94
N HIS A 270 -4.72 9.62 -25.98
CA HIS A 270 -4.90 8.84 -27.22
C HIS A 270 -5.90 9.47 -28.20
N MET A 271 -6.79 10.36 -27.73
CA MET A 271 -7.73 11.09 -28.58
C MET A 271 -7.08 12.25 -29.34
N ASN A 272 -5.88 12.68 -28.96
CA ASN A 272 -5.18 13.79 -29.61
C ASN A 272 -4.76 13.50 -31.06
N SER A 273 -4.66 12.22 -31.43
CA SER A 273 -4.37 11.78 -32.80
C SER A 273 -5.62 11.37 -33.60
N HIS A 274 -6.83 11.57 -33.05
CA HIS A 274 -8.06 11.12 -33.71
C HIS A 274 -8.43 12.03 -34.90
N HIS A 275 -8.76 11.43 -36.05
CA HIS A 275 -9.06 12.18 -37.28
C HIS A 275 -10.22 13.17 -37.10
N ASP A 276 -11.28 12.79 -36.37
CA ASP A 276 -12.40 13.69 -36.08
C ASP A 276 -12.00 14.92 -35.25
N LEU A 277 -10.94 14.87 -34.43
CA LEU A 277 -10.49 16.04 -33.66
C LEU A 277 -9.91 17.09 -34.62
N ALA A 278 -9.08 16.68 -35.59
CA ALA A 278 -8.52 17.59 -36.58
C ALA A 278 -9.63 18.26 -37.40
N ILE A 279 -10.63 17.48 -37.87
CA ILE A 279 -11.78 18.04 -38.60
C ILE A 279 -12.57 19.00 -37.72
N PHE A 280 -12.83 18.63 -36.47
CA PHE A 280 -13.59 19.47 -35.54
C PHE A 280 -12.90 20.81 -35.28
N LEU A 281 -11.58 20.82 -35.12
CA LEU A 281 -10.82 22.05 -34.91
C LEU A 281 -10.94 23.00 -36.12
N THR A 282 -10.92 22.47 -37.35
CA THR A 282 -11.17 23.29 -38.56
C THR A 282 -12.60 23.82 -38.63
N LEU A 283 -13.60 23.02 -38.25
CA LEU A 283 -15.02 23.42 -38.26
C LEU A 283 -15.36 24.44 -37.17
N LYS A 284 -14.72 24.32 -36.01
CA LYS A 284 -14.96 25.16 -34.84
C LYS A 284 -14.66 26.63 -35.08
N GLU A 285 -13.72 26.97 -35.97
CA GLU A 285 -13.43 28.36 -36.34
C GLU A 285 -14.61 29.05 -37.04
N ALA A 286 -15.59 28.28 -37.54
CA ALA A 286 -16.77 28.76 -38.25
C ALA A 286 -18.09 28.62 -37.44
N LEU A 287 -18.03 28.13 -36.20
CA LEU A 287 -19.17 27.86 -35.30
C LEU A 287 -19.21 28.82 -34.11
#